data_AF-A0A357YUS3-F1
#
_entry.id   AF-A0A357YUS3-F1
#
_cell.length_a   1.000
_cell.length_b   1.000
_cell.length_c   1.000
_cell.angle_alpha   90.00
_cell.angle_beta   90.00
_cell.angle_gamma   90.00
#
_symmetry.space_group_name_H-M   'P 1'
#
loop_
_entity.id
_entity.type
_entity.pdbx_description
1 polymer ?
#
loop_
_entity_poly.entity_id
_entity_poly.type
_entity_poly.pdbx_seq_one_letter_code
_entity_poly.pdbx_strand_id
1 'polypeptide(L)' 'MISAIEPGMTVLDIVSTYSAAQEVFKRWDDRAGECICCNALFESLDAVAEKYNLDLAALVQELQNAARNSRAST' A
#
# COMPACT_ATOMS: atom_id res chain seq x y z
N MET A 1 7.45 -18.80 -1.61
CA MET A 1 6.81 -18.11 -0.47
C MET A 1 6.30 -16.78 -0.99
N ILE A 2 4.99 -16.62 -1.15
CA ILE A 2 4.41 -15.34 -1.59
C ILE A 2 4.50 -14.40 -0.41
N SER A 3 5.43 -13.43 -0.46
CA SER A 3 5.63 -12.45 0.60
C SER A 3 4.33 -11.67 0.79
N ALA A 4 3.59 -12.00 1.86
CA ALA A 4 2.38 -11.31 2.23
C ALA A 4 2.77 -9.88 2.62
N ILE A 5 2.11 -8.89 2.03
CA ILE A 5 2.27 -7.51 2.47
C ILE A 5 1.68 -7.43 3.87
N GLU A 6 2.51 -7.02 4.83
CA GLU A 6 2.15 -6.90 6.23
C GLU A 6 1.93 -5.43 6.60
N PRO A 7 1.00 -5.12 7.52
CA PRO A 7 0.72 -3.73 7.90
C PRO A 7 1.91 -3.02 8.55
N GLY A 8 2.85 -3.77 9.14
CA GLY A 8 4.08 -3.21 9.71
C GLY A 8 5.13 -2.80 8.68
N MET A 9 4.96 -3.15 7.39
CA MET A 9 5.86 -2.71 6.32
C MET A 9 5.64 -1.23 6.02
N THR A 10 6.72 -0.53 5.66
CA THR A 10 6.65 0.87 5.26
C THR A 10 6.12 1.00 3.83
N VAL A 11 5.46 2.14 3.56
CA VAL A 11 4.96 2.43 2.20
C VAL A 11 6.09 2.29 1.18
N LEU A 12 7.28 2.83 1.49
CA LEU A 12 8.47 2.71 0.65
C LEU A 12 8.87 1.27 0.34
N ASP A 13 8.95 0.40 1.36
CA ASP A 13 9.35 -1.00 1.19
C ASP A 13 8.38 -1.74 0.24
N ILE A 14 7.09 -1.47 0.41
CA ILE A 14 6.03 -2.07 -0.39
C ILE A 14 6.07 -1.58 -1.83
N VAL A 15 6.12 -0.27 -2.08
CA VAL A 15 6.15 0.25 -3.47
C VAL A 15 7.46 -0.05 -4.17
N SER A 16 8.57 -0.16 -3.43
CA SER A 16 9.87 -0.54 -3.98
C SER A 16 9.93 -2.02 -4.34
N THR A 17 9.23 -2.87 -3.57
CA THR A 17 9.16 -4.32 -3.84
C THR A 17 8.09 -4.66 -4.88
N TYR A 18 6.97 -3.93 -4.86
CA TYR A 18 5.78 -4.18 -5.66
C TYR A 18 5.35 -2.92 -6.39
N SER A 19 5.76 -2.75 -7.66
CA SER A 19 5.34 -1.60 -8.46
C SER A 19 3.82 -1.50 -8.63
N ALA A 20 3.10 -2.63 -8.55
CA ALA A 20 1.63 -2.65 -8.59
C ALA A 20 0.97 -2.05 -7.33
N ALA A 21 1.68 -2.03 -6.19
CA ALA A 21 1.19 -1.38 -4.98
C ALA A 21 1.06 0.15 -5.16
N GLN A 22 1.92 0.75 -5.99
CA GLN A 22 1.89 2.18 -6.26
C GLN A 22 0.55 2.64 -6.86
N GLU A 23 -0.07 1.81 -7.73
CA GLU A 23 -1.40 2.12 -8.27
C GLU A 23 -2.50 2.03 -7.22
N VAL A 24 -2.37 1.12 -6.25
CA VAL A 24 -3.29 1.05 -5.11
C VAL A 24 -3.20 2.34 -4.33
N PHE A 25 -2.01 2.75 -3.86
CA PHE A 25 -1.85 4.01 -3.12
C PHE A 25 -2.39 5.21 -3.88
N LYS A 26 -2.18 5.29 -5.19
CA LYS A 26 -2.72 6.37 -6.03
C LYS A 26 -4.26 6.47 -6.01
N ARG A 27 -4.96 5.34 -5.87
CA ARG A 27 -6.42 5.33 -5.69
C ARG A 27 -6.84 5.76 -4.29
N TRP A 28 -6.00 5.50 -3.29
CA TRP A 28 -6.24 5.91 -1.91
C TRP A 28 -5.86 7.37 -1.66
N ASP A 29 -4.94 7.95 -2.44
CA ASP A 29 -4.59 9.38 -2.36
C ASP A 29 -5.82 10.28 -2.53
N ASP A 30 -6.74 9.93 -3.43
CA ASP A 30 -8.01 10.65 -3.63
C ASP A 30 -8.91 10.57 -2.39
N ARG A 31 -8.89 9.44 -1.67
CA ARG A 31 -9.64 9.24 -0.43
C ARG A 31 -9.01 9.93 0.78
N ALA A 32 -7.67 9.96 0.84
CA ALA A 32 -6.94 10.68 1.88
C ALA A 32 -7.00 12.19 1.67
N GLY A 33 -7.30 12.66 0.46
CA GLY A 33 -7.30 14.07 0.08
C GLY A 33 -5.90 14.64 -0.12
N GLU A 34 -4.87 13.82 0.00
CA GLU A 34 -3.47 14.17 -0.16
C GLU A 34 -2.65 12.95 -0.58
N CYS A 35 -1.41 13.18 -1.02
CA CYS A 35 -0.52 12.10 -1.43
C CYS A 35 0.07 11.38 -0.21
N ILE A 36 -0.47 10.21 0.11
CA ILE A 36 -0.02 9.27 1.15
C ILE A 36 1.45 8.91 0.91
N CYS A 37 1.83 8.65 -0.34
CA CYS A 37 3.21 8.35 -0.68
C CYS A 37 4.17 9.53 -0.43
N CYS A 38 3.70 10.78 -0.41
CA CYS A 38 4.55 11.92 -0.09
C CYS A 38 4.61 12.20 1.41
N ASN A 39 3.46 12.12 2.09
CA ASN A 39 3.32 12.51 3.49
C ASN A 39 3.51 11.38 4.50
N ALA A 40 3.61 10.13 4.02
CA ALA A 40 3.75 8.93 4.84
C ALA A 40 4.64 7.85 4.19
N LEU A 41 5.59 8.26 3.33
CA LEU A 41 6.49 7.34 2.60
C LEU A 41 7.26 6.37 3.50
N PHE A 42 7.74 6.88 4.64
CA PHE A 42 8.56 6.14 5.60
C PHE A 42 7.75 5.57 6.76
N GLU A 43 6.44 5.83 6.79
CA GLU A 43 5.53 5.34 7.82
C GLU A 43 5.04 3.93 7.45
N SER A 44 4.68 3.17 8.47
CA SER A 44 4.02 1.87 8.32
C SER A 44 2.58 2.03 7.85
N LEU A 45 2.03 1.00 7.19
CA LEU A 45 0.63 1.05 6.71
C LEU A 45 -0.36 1.28 7.86
N ASP A 46 -0.10 0.74 9.05
CA ASP A 46 -0.94 0.96 10.23
C ASP A 46 -0.99 2.45 10.61
N ALA A 47 0.17 3.10 10.74
CA ALA A 47 0.26 4.51 11.06
C ALA A 47 -0.40 5.39 9.99
N VAL A 48 -0.22 5.04 8.72
CA VAL A 48 -0.91 5.70 7.60
C VAL A 48 -2.43 5.57 7.73
N ALA A 49 -2.92 4.36 7.96
CA ALA A 49 -4.34 4.10 8.07
C ALA A 49 -4.97 4.84 9.25
N GLU A 50 -4.30 4.88 10.40
CA GLU A 50 -4.76 5.66 11.55
C GLU A 50 -4.73 7.17 11.26
N LYS A 51 -3.64 7.68 10.68
CA LYS A 51 -3.45 9.11 10.38
C LYS A 51 -4.50 9.64 9.41
N TYR A 52 -4.83 8.87 8.38
CA TYR A 52 -5.79 9.25 7.34
C TYR A 52 -7.20 8.69 7.57
N ASN A 53 -7.41 8.02 8.71
CA ASN A 53 -8.66 7.32 9.04
C ASN A 53 -9.13 6.38 7.91
N LEU A 54 -8.18 5.67 7.30
CA LEU A 54 -8.41 4.70 6.22
C LEU A 54 -8.58 3.30 6.80
N ASP A 55 -9.26 2.44 6.04
CA ASP A 55 -9.41 1.04 6.40
C ASP A 55 -8.12 0.26 6.08
N LEU A 56 -7.33 -0.02 7.12
CA LEU A 56 -6.07 -0.76 7.02
C LEU A 56 -6.27 -2.14 6.38
N ALA A 57 -7.34 -2.85 6.75
CA ALA A 57 -7.60 -4.19 6.26
C ALA A 57 -7.88 -4.17 4.75
N ALA A 58 -8.71 -3.24 4.29
CA ALA A 58 -9.00 -3.05 2.87
C ALA A 58 -7.74 -2.63 2.08
N LEU A 59 -6.93 -1.72 2.62
CA LEU A 59 -5.67 -1.30 1.99
C LEU A 59 -4.72 -2.48 1.82
N VAL A 60 -4.48 -3.25 2.89
CA VAL A 60 -3.63 -4.45 2.85
C VAL A 60 -4.17 -5.49 1.88
N GLN A 61 -5.48 -5.74 1.86
CA GLN A 61 -6.10 -6.67 0.91
C GLN A 61 -5.88 -6.24 -0.55
N GLU A 62 -6.12 -4.98 -0.88
CA GLU A 62 -5.91 -4.43 -2.23
C GLU A 62 -4.43 -4.54 -2.64
N LEU A 63 -3.51 -4.21 -1.73
CA LEU A 63 -2.07 -4.32 -1.96
C LEU A 63 -1.65 -5.78 -2.23
N GLN A 64 -2.13 -6.72 -1.41
CA GLN A 64 -1.87 -8.14 -1.60
C GLN A 64 -2.44 -8.66 -2.93
N ASN A 65 -3.62 -8.20 -3.31
CA ASN A 65 -4.24 -8.55 -4.59
C ASN A 65 -3.44 -8.00 -5.78
N ALA A 66 -2.99 -6.75 -5.71
CA ALA A 66 -2.14 -6.13 -6.72
C ALA A 66 -0.78 -6.84 -6.85
N ALA A 67 -0.15 -7.19 -5.72
CA ALA A 67 1.10 -7.95 -5.67
C ALA A 67 0.96 -9.39 -6.20
N ARG A 68 -0.23 -9.98 -6.08
CA ARG A 68 -0.54 -11.29 -6.70
C ARG A 68 -0.69 -11.15 -8.20
N ASN A 69 -1.31 -10.07 -8.68
CA ASN A 69 -1.56 -9.82 -10.10
C ASN A 69 -0.29 -9.45 -10.88
N SER A 70 0.69 -8.80 -10.26
CA SER A 70 1.96 -8.46 -10.91
C SER A 70 2.84 -9.67 -11.27
N ARG A 71 2.62 -10.83 -10.63
CA ARG A 71 3.28 -12.10 -11.01
C ARG A 71 2.62 -12.82 -12.20
N ALA A 72 1.52 -12.29 -12.73
CA ALA A 72 0.76 -12.92 -13.82
C ALA A 72 1.15 -12.44 -15.24
N SER A 73 2.13 -11.55 -15.37
CA SER A 73 2.65 -11.13 -16.69
C SER A 73 3.88 -11.98 -17.06
N THR A 74 3.66 -13.17 -17.62
CA THR A 74 4.63 -13.92 -18.43
C THR A 74 4.07 -14.08 -19.83
#